data_AF-X0TBU8-F1
#
_entry.id   AF-X0TBU8-F1
#
_cell.length_a   1.000
_cell.length_b   1.000
_cell.length_c   1.000
_cell.angle_alpha   90.00
_cell.angle_beta   90.00
_cell.angle_gamma   90.00
#
_symmetry.space_group_name_H-M   'P 1'
#
loop_
_entity.id
_entity.type
_entity.pdbx_description
1 polymer ?
#
loop_
_entity_poly.entity_id
_entity_poly.type
_entity_poly.pdbx_seq_one_letter_code
_entity_poly.pdbx_strand_id
1 'polypeptide(L)'
;MANTAIEIPFYVSKDGEPLTGAEAQMDFEALNTLAGTDKSGSAPTISEIGGGWYKFGVAYGTAPFDAGDLVGVIDADKDGNNKLANAERYIPVEIRLDFYALMRLVNKMSQDKGTGDLTIKDSSDNTILQLTISDSASSLQREPGAPS
;
A
#
# COMPACT_ATOMS: atom_id res chain seq x y z
N MET A 1 -7.68 9.67 9.86
CA MET A 1 -6.58 9.97 8.93
C MET A 1 -6.95 9.36 7.59
N ALA A 2 -6.94 10.10 6.49
CA ALA A 2 -7.24 9.51 5.17
C ALA A 2 -6.11 8.52 4.82
N ASN A 3 -6.45 7.29 4.45
CA ASN A 3 -5.46 6.29 4.05
C ASN A 3 -4.73 6.80 2.80
N THR A 4 -3.43 7.12 2.92
CA THR A 4 -2.64 7.52 1.75
C THR A 4 -2.60 6.35 0.77
N ALA A 5 -2.94 6.60 -0.49
CA ALA A 5 -2.87 5.59 -1.54
C ALA A 5 -1.42 5.11 -1.72
N ILE A 6 -1.24 3.81 -1.92
CA ILE A 6 0.01 3.19 -2.31
C ILE A 6 0.07 3.28 -3.82
N GLU A 7 1.07 3.98 -4.35
CA GLU A 7 1.29 4.10 -5.79
C GLU A 7 2.12 2.92 -6.28
N ILE A 8 1.61 2.21 -7.29
CA ILE A 8 2.27 1.03 -7.86
C ILE A 8 2.68 1.39 -9.29
N PRO A 9 3.98 1.60 -9.55
CA PRO A 9 4.46 1.91 -10.88
C PRO A 9 4.62 0.65 -11.73
N PHE A 10 4.39 0.77 -13.03
CA PHE A 10 4.68 -0.27 -14.02
C PHE A 10 5.13 0.38 -15.34
N TYR A 11 5.86 -0.38 -16.15
CA TYR A 11 6.42 0.10 -17.41
C TYR A 11 5.77 -0.62 -18.58
N VAL A 12 5.48 0.13 -19.64
CA VAL A 12 4.95 -0.42 -20.89
C VAL A 12 5.84 0.02 -22.05
N SER A 13 6.30 -0.95 -22.82
CA SER A 13 6.98 -0.72 -24.08
C SER A 13 6.12 -1.16 -25.27
N LYS A 14 6.48 -0.64 -26.43
CA LYS A 14 6.10 -1.15 -27.72
C LYS A 14 7.35 -1.33 -28.57
N ASP A 15 7.60 -2.56 -29.00
CA ASP A 15 8.77 -2.90 -29.81
C ASP A 15 10.10 -2.47 -29.16
N GLY A 16 10.16 -2.50 -27.81
CA GLY A 16 11.31 -2.09 -27.01
C GLY A 16 11.41 -0.58 -26.74
N GLU A 17 10.56 0.25 -27.32
CA GLU A 17 10.50 1.70 -27.07
C GLU A 17 9.40 2.05 -26.04
N PRO A 18 9.53 3.14 -25.26
CA PRO A 18 8.51 3.53 -24.30
C PRO A 18 7.16 3.83 -24.96
N LEU A 19 6.08 3.22 -24.45
CA LEU A 19 4.73 3.55 -24.90
C LEU A 19 4.19 4.73 -24.09
N THR A 20 4.06 5.91 -24.70
CA THR A 20 3.56 7.14 -24.04
C THR A 20 2.14 7.49 -24.47
N GLY A 21 1.37 8.13 -23.60
CA GLY A 21 0.02 8.66 -23.88
C GLY A 21 -1.04 7.58 -24.11
N ALA A 22 -0.84 6.39 -23.53
CA ALA A 22 -1.72 5.23 -23.74
C ALA A 22 -2.60 4.92 -22.52
N GLU A 23 -2.64 5.76 -21.49
CA GLU A 23 -3.37 5.50 -20.23
C GLU A 23 -4.87 5.22 -20.45
N ALA A 24 -5.50 5.88 -21.41
CA ALA A 24 -6.91 5.66 -21.75
C ALA A 24 -7.17 4.33 -22.48
N GLN A 25 -6.11 3.65 -22.92
CA GLN A 25 -6.14 2.36 -23.61
C GLN A 25 -5.75 1.20 -22.67
N MET A 26 -5.48 1.50 -21.39
CA MET A 26 -5.14 0.51 -20.38
C MET A 26 -6.34 0.24 -19.49
N ASP A 27 -6.54 -1.02 -19.13
CA ASP A 27 -7.54 -1.43 -18.14
C ASP A 27 -7.09 -2.68 -17.38
N PHE A 28 -7.74 -2.96 -16.25
CA PHE A 28 -7.54 -4.22 -15.54
C PHE A 28 -8.39 -5.30 -16.20
N GLU A 29 -7.75 -6.24 -16.90
CA GLU A 29 -8.39 -7.47 -17.38
C GLU A 29 -8.90 -8.32 -16.22
N ALA A 30 -8.11 -8.37 -15.14
CA ALA A 30 -8.48 -9.05 -13.92
C ALA A 30 -7.87 -8.35 -12.69
N LEU A 31 -8.62 -8.30 -11.60
CA LEU A 31 -8.12 -7.87 -10.31
C LEU A 31 -8.86 -8.64 -9.22
N ASN A 32 -8.20 -9.59 -8.58
CA ASN A 32 -8.80 -10.51 -7.61
C ASN A 32 -8.09 -10.43 -6.27
N THR A 33 -8.79 -10.77 -5.20
CA THR A 33 -8.16 -11.14 -3.93
C THR A 33 -7.45 -12.49 -4.05
N LEU A 34 -6.54 -12.81 -3.13
CA LEU A 34 -5.95 -14.17 -3.06
C LEU A 34 -6.98 -15.28 -2.90
N ALA A 35 -8.16 -14.98 -2.36
CA ALA A 35 -9.27 -15.93 -2.23
C ALA A 35 -10.10 -16.06 -3.53
N GLY A 36 -9.75 -15.35 -4.60
CA GLY A 36 -10.43 -15.40 -5.89
C GLY A 36 -11.67 -14.51 -5.99
N THR A 37 -11.89 -13.58 -5.06
CA THR A 37 -12.98 -12.59 -5.19
C THR A 37 -12.59 -11.53 -6.20
N ASP A 38 -13.41 -11.35 -7.23
CA ASP A 38 -13.22 -10.32 -8.23
C ASP A 38 -13.48 -8.91 -7.69
N LYS A 39 -12.58 -8.00 -8.02
CA LYS A 39 -12.53 -6.58 -7.66
C LYS A 39 -12.31 -5.69 -8.89
N SER A 40 -12.28 -6.25 -10.10
CA SER A 40 -12.07 -5.54 -11.37
C SER A 40 -13.06 -4.38 -11.58
N GLY A 41 -14.33 -4.55 -11.19
CA GLY A 41 -15.35 -3.49 -11.27
C GLY A 41 -15.09 -2.26 -10.38
N SER A 42 -14.05 -2.29 -9.55
CA SER A 42 -13.59 -1.15 -8.76
C SER A 42 -12.10 -0.92 -8.93
N ALA A 43 -11.55 -1.35 -10.06
CA ALA A 43 -10.15 -1.15 -10.41
C ALA A 43 -9.78 0.34 -10.33
N PRO A 44 -8.58 0.66 -9.81
CA PRO A 44 -8.11 2.02 -9.74
C PRO A 44 -7.78 2.56 -11.13
N THR A 45 -7.93 3.87 -11.31
CA THR A 45 -7.53 4.54 -12.54
C THR A 45 -6.01 4.44 -12.74
N ILE A 46 -5.61 4.16 -13.98
CA ILE A 46 -4.22 4.18 -14.44
C ILE A 46 -3.86 5.59 -14.92
N SER A 47 -2.65 6.05 -14.63
CA SER A 47 -2.16 7.36 -15.08
C SER A 47 -0.69 7.27 -15.50
N GLU A 48 -0.33 7.97 -16.58
CA GLU A 48 1.07 8.06 -17.02
C GLU A 48 1.87 8.98 -16.08
N ILE A 49 3.10 8.56 -15.76
CA ILE A 49 4.10 9.37 -15.01
C ILE A 49 5.32 9.75 -15.87
N GLY A 50 5.34 9.33 -17.12
CA GLY A 50 6.25 9.79 -18.17
C GLY A 50 7.21 8.72 -18.65
N GLY A 51 7.57 8.78 -19.94
CA GLY A 51 8.60 7.92 -20.53
C GLY A 51 8.23 6.43 -20.49
N GLY A 52 6.97 6.09 -20.75
CA GLY A 52 6.48 4.70 -20.73
C GLY A 52 6.16 4.15 -19.34
N TRP A 53 6.35 4.95 -18.30
CA TRP A 53 5.95 4.59 -16.94
C TRP A 53 4.53 5.05 -16.64
N TYR A 54 3.78 4.16 -16.03
CA TYR A 54 2.41 4.36 -15.57
C TYR A 54 2.31 3.99 -14.10
N LYS A 55 1.24 4.45 -13.45
CA LYS A 55 0.92 4.07 -12.08
C LYS A 55 -0.57 3.92 -11.88
N PHE A 56 -0.91 3.21 -10.83
CA PHE A 56 -2.24 3.24 -10.23
C PHE A 56 -2.10 3.28 -8.70
N GLY A 57 -3.17 3.69 -8.01
CA GLY A 57 -3.16 3.88 -6.57
C GLY A 57 -4.20 3.01 -5.87
N VAL A 58 -3.81 2.31 -4.80
CA VAL A 58 -4.72 1.54 -3.94
C VAL A 58 -4.56 1.95 -2.49
N ALA A 59 -5.68 2.09 -1.77
CA ALA A 59 -5.68 2.44 -0.36
C ALA A 59 -6.13 1.23 0.47
N TYR A 60 -5.21 0.68 1.27
CA TYR A 60 -5.54 -0.34 2.27
C TYR A 60 -6.54 0.20 3.30
N GLY A 61 -7.46 -0.65 3.75
CA GLY A 61 -8.42 -0.33 4.82
C GLY A 61 -9.61 0.51 4.37
N THR A 62 -9.80 0.64 3.06
CA THR A 62 -10.96 1.28 2.43
C THR A 62 -11.58 0.32 1.43
N ALA A 63 -12.88 0.08 1.53
CA ALA A 63 -13.60 -0.69 0.52
C ALA A 63 -13.34 -0.09 -0.87
N PRO A 64 -13.09 -0.90 -1.91
CA PRO A 64 -13.19 -2.37 -1.96
C PRO A 64 -11.90 -3.12 -1.58
N PHE A 65 -10.84 -2.42 -1.19
CA PHE A 65 -9.49 -2.93 -0.91
C PHE A 65 -9.20 -2.90 0.60
N ASP A 66 -10.13 -3.48 1.35
CA ASP A 66 -10.22 -3.42 2.80
C ASP A 66 -9.49 -4.57 3.51
N ALA A 67 -9.13 -5.65 2.80
CA ALA A 67 -8.36 -6.75 3.37
C ALA A 67 -7.61 -7.59 2.32
N GLY A 68 -6.38 -7.99 2.67
CA GLY A 68 -5.61 -9.01 1.96
C GLY A 68 -4.94 -8.55 0.68
N ASP A 69 -4.01 -9.36 0.20
CA ASP A 69 -3.26 -9.09 -1.03
C ASP A 69 -4.15 -9.24 -2.28
N LEU A 70 -3.81 -8.48 -3.33
CA LEU A 70 -4.48 -8.53 -4.63
C LEU A 70 -3.54 -9.04 -5.71
N VAL A 71 -4.11 -9.75 -6.67
CA VAL A 71 -3.43 -10.25 -7.87
C VAL A 71 -4.25 -9.90 -9.09
N GLY A 72 -3.60 -9.48 -10.17
CA GLY A 72 -4.30 -9.04 -11.36
C GLY A 72 -3.45 -9.04 -12.61
N VAL A 73 -4.09 -8.66 -13.70
CA VAL A 73 -3.47 -8.46 -15.00
C VAL A 73 -3.99 -7.15 -15.56
N ILE A 74 -3.07 -6.28 -15.96
CA ILE A 74 -3.38 -5.09 -16.74
C ILE A 74 -3.29 -5.47 -18.21
N ASP A 75 -4.31 -5.13 -18.97
CA ASP A 75 -4.28 -5.09 -20.42
C ASP A 75 -3.89 -3.67 -20.85
N ALA A 76 -2.65 -3.50 -21.31
CA ALA A 76 -2.10 -2.21 -21.72
C ALA A 76 -2.57 -1.76 -23.12
N ASP A 77 -3.35 -2.58 -23.82
CA ASP A 77 -3.91 -2.29 -25.15
C ASP A 77 -5.30 -2.91 -25.28
N LYS A 78 -6.21 -2.54 -24.38
CA LYS A 78 -7.54 -3.15 -24.23
C LYS A 78 -8.34 -3.21 -25.55
N ASP A 79 -8.19 -2.16 -26.38
CA ASP A 79 -8.87 -2.03 -27.66
C ASP A 79 -8.03 -2.52 -28.85
N GLY A 80 -6.77 -2.94 -28.63
CA GLY A 80 -5.86 -3.40 -29.69
C GLY A 80 -5.36 -2.32 -30.64
N ASN A 81 -5.45 -1.05 -30.26
CA ASN A 81 -5.10 0.10 -31.09
C ASN A 81 -3.57 0.28 -31.19
N ASN A 82 -2.85 -0.04 -30.12
CA ASN A 82 -1.38 0.06 -30.09
C ASN A 82 -0.70 -1.13 -30.77
N LYS A 83 -1.43 -2.24 -30.97
CA LYS A 83 -0.94 -3.50 -31.56
C LYS A 83 0.23 -4.08 -30.79
N LEU A 84 0.16 -4.03 -29.46
CA LEU A 84 1.18 -4.60 -28.59
C LEU A 84 1.26 -6.12 -28.78
N ALA A 85 2.47 -6.67 -28.71
CA ALA A 85 2.63 -8.12 -28.60
C ALA A 85 2.08 -8.61 -27.25
N ASN A 86 1.62 -9.86 -27.16
CA ASN A 86 1.05 -10.40 -25.91
C ASN A 86 1.98 -10.23 -24.69
N ALA A 87 3.30 -10.31 -24.89
CA ALA A 87 4.30 -10.13 -23.84
C ALA A 87 4.42 -8.67 -23.35
N GLU A 88 4.05 -7.69 -24.17
CA GLU A 88 4.05 -6.27 -23.83
C GLU A 88 2.66 -5.79 -23.38
N ARG A 89 1.61 -6.47 -23.82
CA ARG A 89 0.21 -6.15 -23.55
C ARG A 89 -0.24 -6.53 -22.15
N TYR A 90 0.08 -7.76 -21.71
CA TYR A 90 -0.45 -8.30 -20.47
C TYR A 90 0.57 -8.20 -19.34
N ILE A 91 0.30 -7.29 -18.39
CA ILE A 91 1.22 -6.97 -17.31
C ILE A 91 0.69 -7.59 -16.02
N PRO A 92 1.37 -8.62 -15.47
CA PRO A 92 0.96 -9.20 -14.21
C PRO A 92 1.25 -8.22 -13.07
N VAL A 93 0.31 -8.08 -12.16
CA VAL A 93 0.44 -7.22 -10.97
C VAL A 93 0.12 -8.00 -9.70
N GLU A 94 0.96 -7.83 -8.69
CA GLU A 94 0.75 -8.32 -7.34
C GLU A 94 0.85 -7.14 -6.37
N ILE A 95 -0.15 -7.02 -5.49
CA ILE A 95 -0.29 -5.92 -4.55
C ILE A 95 -0.33 -6.50 -3.15
N ARG A 96 0.77 -6.33 -2.41
CA ARG A 96 0.92 -6.83 -1.04
C ARG A 96 0.33 -5.87 -0.02
N LEU A 97 -0.99 -5.71 0.01
CA LEU A 97 -1.65 -4.75 0.90
C LEU A 97 -1.33 -5.00 2.39
N ASP A 98 -1.20 -6.27 2.80
CA ASP A 98 -0.91 -6.62 4.20
C ASP A 98 0.51 -6.21 4.61
N PHE A 99 1.48 -6.31 3.70
CA PHE A 99 2.85 -5.83 3.95
C PHE A 99 2.88 -4.32 4.15
N TYR A 100 2.17 -3.56 3.31
CA TYR A 100 2.07 -2.12 3.46
C TYR A 100 1.26 -1.70 4.70
N ALA A 101 0.27 -2.50 5.12
CA ALA A 101 -0.43 -2.31 6.38
C ALA A 101 0.51 -2.51 7.58
N LEU A 102 1.34 -3.56 7.57
CA LEU A 102 2.31 -3.84 8.64
C LEU A 102 3.34 -2.71 8.78
N MET A 103 3.89 -2.20 7.67
CA MET A 103 4.81 -1.05 7.70
C MET A 103 4.17 0.20 8.33
N ARG A 104 2.85 0.37 8.22
CA ARG A 104 2.11 1.49 8.83
C ARG A 104 1.73 1.23 10.29
N LEU A 105 1.62 -0.04 10.69
CA LEU A 105 1.40 -0.49 12.07
C LEU A 105 2.67 -0.42 12.94
N VAL A 106 3.84 -0.14 12.36
CA VAL A 106 5.05 0.15 13.14
C VAL A 106 4.83 1.46 13.88
N ASN A 107 4.42 1.35 15.14
CA ASN A 107 4.20 2.46 16.03
C ASN A 107 5.47 3.31 16.16
N LYS A 108 5.32 4.63 16.07
CA LYS A 108 6.46 5.56 16.17
C LYS A 108 6.94 5.59 17.62
N MET A 109 8.20 5.24 17.84
CA MET A 109 8.88 5.48 19.11
C MET A 109 9.52 6.88 19.07
N SER A 110 9.20 7.70 20.06
CA SER A 110 9.86 8.98 20.32
C SER A 110 10.51 8.92 21.69
N GLN A 111 11.72 9.49 21.80
CA GLN A 111 12.43 9.64 23.06
C GLN A 111 12.67 11.14 23.33
N ASP A 112 12.25 11.62 24.49
CA ASP A 112 12.69 12.92 24.99
C ASP A 112 14.14 12.78 25.49
N LYS A 113 15.07 13.52 24.87
CA LYS A 113 16.49 13.46 25.23
C LYS A 113 16.82 14.16 26.55
N GLY A 114 15.94 15.02 27.04
CA GLY A 114 16.11 15.76 28.29
C GLY A 114 15.65 14.97 29.51
N THR A 115 14.50 14.31 29.43
CA THR A 115 13.95 13.50 30.54
C THR A 115 14.22 12.01 30.39
N GLY A 116 14.56 11.55 29.19
CA GLY A 116 14.69 10.13 28.88
C GLY A 116 13.35 9.41 28.65
N ASP A 117 12.23 10.15 28.69
CA ASP A 117 10.89 9.58 28.50
C ASP A 117 10.73 8.99 27.10
N LEU A 118 10.08 7.83 27.02
CA LEU A 118 9.82 7.11 25.78
C LEU A 118 8.32 7.03 25.55
N THR A 119 7.86 7.46 24.39
CA THR A 119 6.47 7.32 23.96
C THR A 119 6.40 6.49 22.70
N ILE A 120 5.51 5.50 22.69
CA ILE A 120 5.11 4.76 21.50
C ILE A 120 3.73 5.25 21.10
N LYS A 121 3.61 5.78 19.89
CA LYS A 121 2.36 6.34 19.37
C LYS A 121 1.77 5.49 18.26
N ASP A 122 0.45 5.42 18.20
CA ASP A 122 -0.28 4.82 17.09
C ASP A 122 -0.12 5.65 15.81
N SER A 123 -0.69 5.14 14.72
CA SER A 123 -0.73 5.85 13.44
C SER A 123 -1.53 7.16 13.46
N SER A 124 -2.33 7.40 14.52
CA SER A 124 -3.11 8.63 14.77
C SER A 124 -2.44 9.61 15.73
N ASP A 125 -1.17 9.38 16.07
CA ASP A 125 -0.38 10.15 17.04
C ASP A 125 -0.91 10.08 18.49
N ASN A 126 -1.83 9.15 18.78
CA ASN A 126 -2.22 8.85 20.15
C ASN A 126 -1.14 8.02 20.84
N THR A 127 -0.82 8.35 22.08
CA THR A 127 0.09 7.56 22.90
C THR A 127 -0.55 6.21 23.23
N ILE A 128 0.06 5.11 22.75
CA ILE A 128 -0.32 3.74 23.13
C ILE A 128 0.42 3.34 24.40
N LEU A 129 1.69 3.70 24.49
CA LEU A 129 2.54 3.40 25.64
C LEU A 129 3.40 4.62 25.95
N GLN A 130 3.47 4.98 27.22
CA GLN A 130 4.41 5.97 27.72
C GLN A 130 5.21 5.35 28.87
N LEU A 131 6.52 5.40 28.73
CA LEU A 131 7.50 5.06 29.76
C LEU A 131 8.10 6.38 30.23
N THR A 132 7.77 6.77 31.45
CA THR A 132 8.34 7.97 32.06
C THR A 132 9.47 7.61 33.00
N ILE A 133 10.57 8.36 32.95
CA ILE A 133 11.65 8.28 33.94
C ILE A 133 11.44 9.42 34.94
N SER A 134 10.95 9.09 36.13
CA SER A 134 10.77 10.05 37.21
C SER A 134 11.77 9.78 38.34
N ASP A 135 12.55 10.80 38.73
CA ASP A 135 13.55 10.73 39.81
C ASP A 135 12.96 10.41 41.20
N SER A 136 11.64 10.42 41.36
CA SER A 136 10.96 10.30 42.65
C SER A 136 10.20 8.98 42.88
N ALA A 137 10.33 7.96 42.02
CA ALA A 137 9.62 6.69 42.19
C ALA A 137 10.59 5.50 42.39
N SER A 138 10.54 4.91 43.59
CA SER A 138 10.99 3.54 43.83
C SER A 138 10.33 2.60 42.81
N SER A 139 11.13 1.77 42.13
CA SER A 139 10.74 0.82 41.08
C SER A 139 9.31 0.28 41.19
N LEU A 140 8.55 0.32 40.09
CA LEU A 140 7.23 -0.31 39.99
C LEU A 140 7.35 -1.62 39.19
N GLN A 141 7.40 -2.75 39.89
CA GLN A 141 7.40 -4.09 39.29
C GLN A 141 5.95 -4.58 39.14
N ARG A 142 5.52 -4.88 37.92
CA ARG A 142 4.21 -5.49 37.65
C ARG A 142 4.40 -6.95 37.24
N GLU A 143 3.81 -7.85 38.01
CA GLU A 143 3.78 -9.27 37.67
C GLU A 143 2.66 -9.54 36.63
N PRO A 144 2.91 -10.34 35.58
CA PRO A 144 1.88 -10.69 34.60
C PRO A 144 0.73 -11.47 35.26
N GLY A 145 -0.50 -10.98 35.16
CA GLY A 145 -1.73 -11.72 35.49
C GLY A 145 -2.44 -11.36 36.80
N ALA A 146 -2.05 -10.30 37.51
CA ALA A 146 -2.81 -9.85 38.67
C ALA A 146 -4.04 -9.02 38.26
N PRO A 147 -5.27 -9.34 38.72
CA PRO A 147 -6.44 -8.52 38.47
C PRO A 147 -6.33 -7.18 39.23
N SER A 148 -6.73 -6.11 38.56
CA SER A 148 -6.77 -4.72 39.04
C SER A 148 -7.65 -4.53 40.26
#